data_AF-A0A3E2CFU8-F1
#
_entry.id   AF-A0A3E2CFU8-F1
#
_cell.length_a   1.000
_cell.length_b   1.000
_cell.length_c   1.000
_cell.angle_alpha   90.00
_cell.angle_beta   90.00
_cell.angle_gamma   90.00
#
_symmetry.space_group_name_H-M   'P 1'
#
loop_
_entity.id
_entity.type
_entity.pdbx_description
1 polymer ?
#
loop_
_entity_poly.entity_id
_entity_poly.type
_entity_poly.pdbx_seq_one_letter_code
_entity_poly.pdbx_strand_id
1 'polypeptide(L)'
;LENVEFTKLDERLQALHDDRASLDTLPGRCVIERDLRGVGLEDLVCDLRRRNVTGSALDGELHLAWWTTVFEDIVNSSAIISNQDGSAMQDASDRFVQVDTEHVRSVGPMVQQETLKRLCELLFSRSQEANQLHTTLASNSSGVTFNKLMNSHADLLLAAKPIMVAMPSTLTMMTEFKPIVDIVILDSVEHLSNIELLSILARARQVVVIAHKNTVSSQSVNDLISVLPSVHVKSRATRRSLRLANFLENHGYGSLRHDVPVDRMQGKVKLHQVEASGVPVMSTGLIESSQREIDEVVSLIKQRATTFTVVPSIYVLAVVTLTSVFRNRLGAELKALAIKDENMNRFLRHVRLVDASESVGAAATDVILSLCYAKTSHGRLLQQFGVLEEEGGKGILLDSLALARRNLDIVCAFKSSDMEDERLHQDGPKLLKELLIWAEQLDDSPVNPTDFDEAKSEYDQDKAEDKEEAAGARAEAFDSSVDSFNNVLFTDLADRIRARGLCVAVNYGFDKEHSIPLVVGLPDKPFALAVLTDDMRFMNIESTRERHRMFAQDLEYLGWSVMNVWSVGAFVNPEKEVERVVSRIGELYGEDQ
;
A
#
# COMPACT_ATOMS: atom_id res chain seq x y z
N LEU A 1 77.74 5.75 7.83
CA LEU A 1 78.11 5.95 6.41
C LEU A 1 79.45 5.34 6.04
N GLU A 2 80.31 4.98 7.01
CA GLU A 2 81.66 4.47 6.71
C GLU A 2 81.74 3.00 6.28
N ASN A 3 80.63 2.23 6.27
CA ASN A 3 80.61 0.80 5.88
C ASN A 3 79.43 0.45 4.94
N VAL A 4 79.21 1.24 3.89
CA VAL A 4 78.19 0.92 2.86
C VAL A 4 78.88 0.73 1.52
N GLU A 5 78.59 -0.38 0.82
CA GLU A 5 79.09 -0.63 -0.53
C GLU A 5 78.71 0.52 -1.48
N PHE A 6 79.65 0.93 -2.33
CA PHE A 6 79.53 2.09 -3.21
C PHE A 6 78.28 2.03 -4.11
N THR A 7 77.91 0.85 -4.60
CA THR A 7 76.69 0.61 -5.38
C THR A 7 75.41 0.91 -4.61
N LYS A 8 75.33 0.51 -3.33
CA LYS A 8 74.19 0.85 -2.47
C LYS A 8 74.14 2.34 -2.11
N LEU A 9 75.29 2.99 -2.07
CA LEU A 9 75.36 4.44 -1.86
C LEU A 9 74.86 5.18 -3.10
N ASP A 10 75.28 4.74 -4.28
CA ASP A 10 74.88 5.32 -5.57
C ASP A 10 73.37 5.17 -5.81
N GLU A 11 72.83 3.96 -5.65
CA GLU A 11 71.38 3.70 -5.73
C GLU A 11 70.57 4.57 -4.75
N ARG A 12 71.09 4.79 -3.53
CA ARG A 12 70.41 5.60 -2.51
C ARG A 12 70.50 7.09 -2.81
N LEU A 13 71.62 7.56 -3.36
CA LEU A 13 71.78 8.95 -3.80
C LEU A 13 70.92 9.23 -5.04
N GLN A 14 70.79 8.25 -5.93
CA GLN A 14 69.95 8.34 -7.12
C GLN A 14 68.47 8.35 -6.74
N ALA A 15 68.03 7.48 -5.83
CA ALA A 15 66.67 7.52 -5.27
C ALA A 15 66.36 8.85 -4.55
N LEU A 16 67.30 9.41 -3.80
CA LEU A 16 67.15 10.73 -3.16
C LEU A 16 67.13 11.89 -4.16
N HIS A 17 67.86 11.76 -5.27
CA HIS A 17 67.87 12.74 -6.36
C HIS A 17 66.56 12.71 -7.15
N ASP A 18 66.05 11.51 -7.44
CA ASP A 18 64.78 11.30 -8.15
C ASP A 18 63.58 11.78 -7.31
N ASP A 19 63.68 11.74 -5.97
CA ASP A 19 62.67 12.23 -5.03
C ASP A 19 62.84 13.72 -4.64
N ARG A 20 63.64 14.49 -5.39
CA ARG A 20 63.90 15.92 -5.10
C ARG A 20 62.63 16.77 -5.01
N ALA A 21 61.60 16.43 -5.78
CA ALA A 21 60.31 17.12 -5.75
C ALA A 21 59.56 16.96 -4.41
N SER A 22 59.79 15.89 -3.65
CA SER A 22 59.17 15.72 -2.33
C SER A 22 59.87 16.54 -1.24
N LEU A 23 61.18 16.78 -1.38
CA LEU A 23 61.99 17.62 -0.48
C LEU A 23 61.53 19.08 -0.47
N ASP A 24 61.03 19.60 -1.58
CA ASP A 24 60.50 20.98 -1.67
C ASP A 24 59.26 21.18 -0.78
N THR A 25 58.47 20.12 -0.56
CA THR A 25 57.27 20.16 0.28
C THR A 25 57.52 19.76 1.75
N LEU A 26 58.73 19.29 2.07
CA LEU A 26 59.07 18.71 3.37
C LEU A 26 58.94 19.70 4.55
N PRO A 27 59.39 20.98 4.45
CA PRO A 27 59.18 21.94 5.52
C PRO A 27 57.69 22.19 5.84
N GLY A 28 56.85 22.27 4.79
CA GLY A 28 55.41 22.41 4.93
C GLY A 28 54.77 21.20 5.62
N ARG A 29 55.17 19.98 5.23
CA ARG A 29 54.70 18.73 5.86
C ARG A 29 55.09 18.66 7.33
N CYS A 30 56.30 19.06 7.71
CA CYS A 30 56.74 19.07 9.11
C CYS A 30 55.94 20.06 9.98
N VAL A 31 55.56 21.23 9.42
CA VAL A 31 54.70 22.19 10.14
C VAL A 31 53.31 21.59 10.36
N ILE A 32 52.70 21.04 9.32
CA ILE A 32 51.37 20.41 9.41
C ILE A 32 51.38 19.21 10.37
N GLU A 33 52.41 18.36 10.32
CA GLU A 33 52.55 17.19 11.22
C GLU A 33 52.68 17.63 12.67
N ARG A 34 53.41 18.73 12.95
CA ARG A 34 53.51 19.30 14.29
C ARG A 34 52.17 19.85 14.77
N ASP A 35 51.44 20.53 13.91
CA ASP A 35 50.14 21.12 14.25
C ASP A 35 49.10 20.02 14.51
N LEU A 36 49.05 18.96 13.68
CA LEU A 36 48.19 17.80 13.87
C LEU A 36 48.52 17.01 15.15
N ARG A 37 49.82 16.86 15.46
CA ARG A 37 50.27 16.31 16.75
C ARG A 37 49.81 17.18 17.92
N GLY A 38 49.86 18.50 17.77
CA GLY A 38 49.40 19.45 18.80
C GLY A 38 47.90 19.34 19.13
N VAL A 39 47.09 18.88 18.17
CA VAL A 39 45.64 18.63 18.33
C VAL A 39 45.35 17.19 18.79
N GLY A 40 46.37 16.32 18.86
CA GLY A 40 46.23 14.92 19.30
C GLY A 40 45.86 13.93 18.20
N LEU A 41 45.99 14.31 16.92
CA LEU A 41 45.67 13.45 15.77
C LEU A 41 46.85 12.59 15.29
N GLU A 42 47.88 12.42 16.12
CA GLU A 42 49.11 11.72 15.74
C GLU A 42 48.86 10.26 15.33
N ASP A 43 48.04 9.54 16.10
CA ASP A 43 47.73 8.12 15.83
C ASP A 43 46.98 7.95 14.50
N LEU A 44 46.02 8.85 14.21
CA LEU A 44 45.29 8.86 12.94
C LEU A 44 46.23 9.12 11.76
N VAL A 45 47.13 10.11 11.88
CA VAL A 45 48.11 10.42 10.83
C VAL A 45 49.06 9.25 10.60
N CYS A 46 49.51 8.57 11.66
CA CYS A 46 50.35 7.38 11.55
C CYS A 46 49.63 6.21 10.86
N ASP A 47 48.35 5.99 11.17
CA ASP A 47 47.52 4.96 10.54
C ASP A 47 47.30 5.24 9.05
N LEU A 48 46.90 6.46 8.68
CA LEU A 48 46.71 6.87 7.29
C LEU A 48 47.99 6.71 6.47
N ARG A 49 49.14 7.04 7.07
CA ARG A 49 50.46 6.85 6.46
C ARG A 49 50.78 5.37 6.25
N ARG A 50 50.46 4.52 7.22
CA ARG A 50 50.69 3.07 7.13
C ARG A 50 49.84 2.43 6.01
N ARG A 51 48.61 2.91 5.81
CA ARG A 51 47.68 2.44 4.78
C ARG A 51 47.89 3.10 3.41
N ASN A 52 48.79 4.09 3.29
CA ASN A 52 49.04 4.87 2.08
C ASN A 52 47.76 5.49 1.48
N VAL A 53 46.92 6.07 2.34
CA VAL A 53 45.65 6.71 1.91
C VAL A 53 45.94 7.96 1.06
N THR A 54 45.28 8.07 -0.10
CA THR A 54 45.44 9.19 -1.04
C THR A 54 44.43 10.31 -0.79
N GLY A 55 44.68 11.51 -1.34
CA GLY A 55 43.94 12.73 -1.00
C GLY A 55 42.41 12.67 -1.21
N SER A 56 41.91 11.85 -2.13
CA SER A 56 40.46 11.70 -2.35
C SER A 56 39.75 10.87 -1.29
N ALA A 57 40.47 10.05 -0.51
CA ALA A 57 39.90 9.21 0.54
C ALA A 57 40.09 9.78 1.95
N LEU A 58 40.86 10.87 2.09
CA LEU A 58 41.24 11.44 3.38
C LEU A 58 40.02 11.94 4.19
N ASP A 59 39.10 12.63 3.53
CA ASP A 59 37.90 13.18 4.18
C ASP A 59 37.02 12.07 4.76
N GLY A 60 36.79 11.00 3.98
CA GLY A 60 36.00 9.85 4.41
C GLY A 60 36.62 9.12 5.61
N GLU A 61 37.94 8.93 5.62
CA GLU A 61 38.66 8.29 6.72
C GLU A 61 38.64 9.12 8.01
N LEU A 62 38.78 10.45 7.90
CA LEU A 62 38.65 11.34 9.04
C LEU A 62 37.24 11.29 9.64
N HIS A 63 36.21 11.31 8.79
CA HIS A 63 34.83 11.16 9.24
C HIS A 63 34.61 9.81 9.93
N LEU A 64 35.11 8.71 9.36
CA LEU A 64 35.00 7.38 9.96
C LEU A 64 35.68 7.30 11.33
N ALA A 65 36.90 7.84 11.46
CA ALA A 65 37.62 7.84 12.73
C ALA A 65 36.89 8.67 13.80
N TRP A 66 36.36 9.83 13.42
CA TRP A 66 35.58 10.68 14.31
C TRP A 66 34.30 9.98 14.79
N TRP A 67 33.52 9.41 13.87
CA TRP A 67 32.29 8.70 14.20
C TRP A 67 32.53 7.43 15.02
N THR A 68 33.59 6.67 14.74
CA THR A 68 34.01 5.53 15.57
C THR A 68 34.29 5.96 17.00
N THR A 69 35.00 7.08 17.18
CA THR A 69 35.29 7.60 18.53
C THR A 69 34.01 8.03 19.26
N VAL A 70 33.11 8.74 18.57
CA VAL A 70 31.82 9.16 19.13
C VAL A 70 30.96 7.95 19.51
N PHE A 71 30.91 6.94 18.65
CA PHE A 71 30.17 5.71 18.91
C PHE A 71 30.74 4.94 20.10
N GLU A 72 32.06 4.78 20.18
CA GLU A 72 32.72 4.17 21.34
C GLU A 72 32.38 4.91 22.63
N ASP A 73 32.36 6.24 22.61
CA ASP A 73 31.96 7.05 23.78
C ASP A 73 30.47 6.86 24.14
N ILE A 74 29.58 6.80 23.15
CA ILE A 74 28.15 6.51 23.35
C ILE A 74 27.94 5.12 23.94
N VAL A 75 28.64 4.12 23.41
CA VAL A 75 28.60 2.73 23.89
C VAL A 75 29.12 2.66 25.32
N ASN A 76 30.26 3.28 25.61
CA ASN A 76 30.87 3.28 26.93
C ASN A 76 30.06 4.07 27.97
N SER A 77 29.36 5.12 27.56
CA SER A 77 28.52 5.94 28.44
C SER A 77 27.15 5.32 28.73
N SER A 78 26.65 4.43 27.87
CA SER A 78 25.33 3.79 28.02
C SER A 78 25.43 2.27 28.17
N ALA A 79 25.22 1.78 29.39
CA ALA A 79 25.13 0.35 29.67
C ALA A 79 23.98 -0.37 28.93
N ILE A 80 22.99 0.38 28.46
CA ILE A 80 21.88 -0.15 27.66
C ILE A 80 22.38 -0.47 26.24
N ILE A 81 23.15 0.43 25.63
CA ILE A 81 23.69 0.27 24.27
C ILE A 81 24.85 -0.74 24.27
N SER A 82 25.70 -0.70 25.30
CA SER A 82 26.86 -1.61 25.41
C SER A 82 26.51 -3.10 25.47
N ASN A 83 25.30 -3.46 25.91
CA ASN A 83 24.87 -4.85 26.03
C ASN A 83 23.90 -5.29 24.93
N GLN A 84 23.57 -4.40 24.00
CA GLN A 84 22.66 -4.69 22.90
C GLN A 84 23.45 -4.85 21.60
N ASP A 85 23.64 -6.10 21.18
CA ASP A 85 24.08 -6.43 19.82
C ASP A 85 22.86 -6.47 18.88
N GLY A 86 23.09 -6.35 17.57
CA GLY A 86 22.03 -6.42 16.56
C GLY A 86 21.24 -7.74 16.61
N SER A 87 21.87 -8.82 17.07
CA SER A 87 21.22 -10.11 17.33
C SER A 87 20.18 -10.04 18.46
N ALA A 88 20.52 -9.41 19.57
CA ALA A 88 19.60 -9.25 20.71
C ALA A 88 18.40 -8.36 20.36
N MET A 89 18.60 -7.32 19.54
CA MET A 89 17.51 -6.48 19.02
C MET A 89 16.57 -7.26 18.10
N GLN A 90 17.13 -8.11 17.24
CA GLN A 90 16.35 -8.98 16.37
C GLN A 90 15.49 -9.96 17.18
N ASP A 91 16.08 -10.65 18.16
CA ASP A 91 15.37 -11.59 19.03
C ASP A 91 14.23 -10.90 19.80
N ALA A 92 14.45 -9.68 20.28
CA ALA A 92 13.43 -8.89 20.96
C ALA A 92 12.28 -8.50 20.01
N SER A 93 12.60 -8.08 18.79
CA SER A 93 11.62 -7.76 17.75
C SER A 93 10.78 -8.99 17.39
N ASP A 94 11.41 -10.13 17.15
CA ASP A 94 10.74 -11.38 16.77
C ASP A 94 9.83 -11.88 17.91
N ARG A 95 10.32 -11.82 19.15
CA ARG A 95 9.52 -12.14 20.33
C ARG A 95 8.32 -11.20 20.48
N PHE A 96 8.49 -9.91 20.22
CA PHE A 96 7.38 -8.96 20.25
C PHE A 96 6.32 -9.31 19.18
N VAL A 97 6.75 -9.57 17.94
CA VAL A 97 5.84 -9.95 16.85
C VAL A 97 5.06 -11.22 17.19
N GLN A 98 5.74 -12.23 17.76
CA GLN A 98 5.11 -13.46 18.21
C GLN A 98 4.05 -13.18 19.30
N VAL A 99 4.45 -12.52 20.40
CA VAL A 99 3.56 -12.26 21.54
C VAL A 99 2.39 -11.37 21.15
N ASP A 100 2.59 -10.33 20.34
CA ASP A 100 1.50 -9.47 19.87
C ASP A 100 0.52 -10.23 18.97
N THR A 101 1.00 -11.16 18.16
CA THR A 101 0.15 -12.02 17.31
C THR A 101 -0.67 -13.00 18.14
N GLU A 102 -0.06 -13.63 19.15
CA GLU A 102 -0.76 -14.50 20.11
C GLU A 102 -1.78 -13.72 20.94
N HIS A 103 -1.42 -12.51 21.39
CA HIS A 103 -2.31 -11.63 22.12
C HIS A 103 -3.55 -11.26 21.29
N VAL A 104 -3.39 -10.80 20.05
CA VAL A 104 -4.51 -10.46 19.17
C VAL A 104 -5.41 -11.68 18.91
N ARG A 105 -4.82 -12.87 18.71
CA ARG A 105 -5.58 -14.12 18.55
C ARG A 105 -6.35 -14.54 19.79
N SER A 106 -5.88 -14.19 20.99
CA SER A 106 -6.52 -14.55 22.26
C SER A 106 -7.78 -13.75 22.59
N VAL A 107 -7.93 -12.53 22.04
CA VAL A 107 -9.05 -11.62 22.36
C VAL A 107 -10.41 -12.22 22.00
N GLY A 108 -10.53 -12.81 20.81
CA GLY A 108 -11.80 -13.38 20.32
C GLY A 108 -12.37 -14.46 21.25
N PRO A 109 -11.61 -15.52 21.59
CA PRO A 109 -12.02 -16.53 22.57
C PRO A 109 -12.39 -15.95 23.94
N MET A 110 -11.66 -14.96 24.44
CA MET A 110 -11.97 -14.31 25.73
C MET A 110 -13.34 -13.62 25.70
N VAL A 111 -13.63 -12.86 24.65
CA VAL A 111 -14.94 -12.19 24.47
C VAL A 111 -16.05 -13.23 24.32
N GLN A 112 -15.80 -14.31 23.59
CA GLN A 112 -16.76 -15.40 23.41
C GLN A 112 -17.10 -16.06 24.75
N GLN A 113 -16.11 -16.31 25.61
CA GLN A 113 -16.30 -16.91 26.93
C GLN A 113 -17.17 -16.02 27.83
N GLU A 114 -16.90 -14.71 27.90
CA GLU A 114 -17.71 -13.77 28.68
C GLU A 114 -19.13 -13.62 28.12
N THR A 115 -19.28 -13.60 26.79
CA THR A 115 -20.61 -13.55 26.15
C THR A 115 -21.42 -14.80 26.47
N LEU A 116 -20.80 -15.99 26.44
CA LEU A 116 -21.44 -17.24 26.79
C LEU A 116 -21.86 -17.27 28.26
N LYS A 117 -20.98 -16.82 29.16
CA LYS A 117 -21.28 -16.74 30.59
C LYS A 117 -22.50 -15.85 30.85
N ARG A 118 -22.52 -14.65 30.25
CA ARG A 118 -23.67 -13.73 30.34
C ARG A 118 -24.95 -14.36 29.80
N LEU A 119 -24.87 -15.06 28.68
CA LEU A 119 -26.02 -15.77 28.11
C LEU A 119 -26.52 -16.85 29.08
N CYS A 120 -25.64 -17.66 29.66
CA CYS A 120 -26.03 -18.68 30.64
C CYS A 120 -26.72 -18.05 31.87
N GLU A 121 -26.15 -16.98 32.43
CA GLU A 121 -26.75 -16.26 33.57
C GLU A 121 -28.15 -15.71 33.24
N LEU A 122 -28.35 -15.18 32.03
CA LEU A 122 -29.67 -14.72 31.55
C LEU A 122 -30.66 -15.88 31.37
N LEU A 123 -30.22 -17.00 30.80
CA LEU A 123 -31.07 -18.18 30.62
C LEU A 123 -31.52 -18.79 31.96
N PHE A 124 -30.64 -18.81 32.97
CA PHE A 124 -30.99 -19.31 34.31
C PHE A 124 -31.89 -18.34 35.08
N SER A 125 -31.61 -17.03 35.03
CA SER A 125 -32.42 -16.02 35.72
C SER A 125 -33.82 -15.87 35.12
N ARG A 126 -33.99 -16.12 33.81
CA ARG A 126 -35.26 -15.99 33.07
C ARG A 126 -35.68 -17.32 32.41
N SER A 127 -35.71 -18.41 33.19
CA SER A 127 -35.96 -19.77 32.67
C SER A 127 -37.29 -19.97 31.94
N GLN A 128 -38.38 -19.30 32.37
CA GLN A 128 -39.66 -19.36 31.67
C GLN A 128 -39.59 -18.72 30.28
N GLU A 129 -38.99 -17.53 30.18
CA GLU A 129 -38.83 -16.81 28.91
C GLU A 129 -37.93 -17.60 27.95
N ALA A 130 -36.84 -18.18 28.47
CA ALA A 130 -35.92 -19.04 27.72
C ALA A 130 -36.63 -20.28 27.13
N ASN A 131 -37.49 -20.94 27.92
CA ASN A 131 -38.25 -22.10 27.45
C ASN A 131 -39.29 -21.72 26.38
N GLN A 132 -39.92 -20.54 26.49
CA GLN A 132 -40.84 -20.01 25.48
C GLN A 132 -40.11 -19.72 24.17
N LEU A 133 -38.95 -19.06 24.24
CA LEU A 133 -38.10 -18.78 23.08
C LEU A 133 -37.64 -20.09 22.42
N HIS A 134 -37.17 -21.06 23.21
CA HIS A 134 -36.77 -22.38 22.71
C HIS A 134 -37.94 -23.10 22.03
N THR A 135 -39.13 -23.10 22.63
CA THR A 135 -40.32 -23.73 22.04
C THR A 135 -40.69 -23.05 20.72
N THR A 136 -40.62 -21.72 20.66
CA THR A 136 -40.89 -20.94 19.44
C THR A 136 -39.92 -21.32 18.33
N LEU A 137 -38.62 -21.37 18.62
CA LEU A 137 -37.58 -21.75 17.65
C LEU A 137 -37.68 -23.22 17.25
N ALA A 138 -37.88 -24.14 18.20
CA ALA A 138 -37.96 -25.58 17.95
C ALA A 138 -39.24 -25.97 17.18
N SER A 139 -40.32 -25.19 17.33
CA SER A 139 -41.57 -25.45 16.62
C SER A 139 -41.44 -25.37 15.09
N ASN A 140 -40.39 -24.69 14.56
CA ASN A 140 -40.18 -24.43 13.14
C ASN A 140 -41.46 -24.02 12.40
N SER A 141 -42.38 -23.36 13.10
CA SER A 141 -43.65 -22.96 12.54
C SER A 141 -43.41 -21.83 11.54
N SER A 142 -44.08 -21.90 10.39
CA SER A 142 -43.92 -21.00 9.23
C SER A 142 -44.32 -19.52 9.46
N GLY A 143 -44.41 -19.08 10.72
CA GLY A 143 -44.76 -17.71 11.12
C GLY A 143 -43.84 -17.07 12.16
N VAL A 144 -42.71 -17.69 12.52
CA VAL A 144 -41.72 -17.05 13.40
C VAL A 144 -40.88 -16.07 12.59
N THR A 145 -41.18 -14.78 12.70
CA THR A 145 -40.40 -13.71 12.07
C THR A 145 -39.39 -13.13 13.06
N PHE A 146 -38.28 -12.59 12.52
CA PHE A 146 -37.28 -11.88 13.31
C PHE A 146 -37.90 -10.75 14.15
N ASN A 147 -38.80 -9.97 13.55
CA ASN A 147 -39.48 -8.88 14.24
C ASN A 147 -40.28 -9.38 15.46
N LYS A 148 -40.98 -10.51 15.33
CA LYS A 148 -41.71 -11.12 16.45
C LYS A 148 -40.78 -11.56 17.58
N LEU A 149 -39.64 -12.16 17.24
CA LEU A 149 -38.63 -12.56 18.22
C LEU A 149 -38.00 -11.35 18.91
N MET A 150 -37.64 -10.31 18.16
CA MET A 150 -37.08 -9.08 18.69
C MET A 150 -38.06 -8.37 19.64
N ASN A 151 -39.34 -8.33 19.29
CA ASN A 151 -40.36 -7.70 20.14
C ASN A 151 -40.69 -8.51 21.40
N SER A 152 -40.60 -9.85 21.35
CA SER A 152 -41.01 -10.72 22.47
C SER A 152 -39.85 -11.11 23.40
N HIS A 153 -38.63 -11.22 22.85
CA HIS A 153 -37.46 -11.81 23.51
C HIS A 153 -36.14 -11.08 23.15
N ALA A 154 -36.18 -9.74 23.02
CA ALA A 154 -35.03 -8.91 22.61
C ALA A 154 -33.75 -9.19 23.43
N ASP A 155 -33.85 -9.19 24.76
CA ASP A 155 -32.69 -9.36 25.65
C ASP A 155 -31.98 -10.70 25.44
N LEU A 156 -32.75 -11.80 25.33
CA LEU A 156 -32.22 -13.14 25.11
C LEU A 156 -31.66 -13.29 23.70
N LEU A 157 -32.32 -12.71 22.70
CA LEU A 157 -31.87 -12.74 21.30
C LEU A 157 -30.55 -11.99 21.13
N LEU A 158 -30.44 -10.77 21.67
CA LEU A 158 -29.24 -9.94 21.59
C LEU A 158 -28.11 -10.50 22.47
N ALA A 159 -28.41 -11.19 23.57
CA ALA A 159 -27.38 -11.91 24.33
C ALA A 159 -26.82 -13.11 23.57
N ALA A 160 -27.66 -13.84 22.82
CA ALA A 160 -27.23 -14.98 22.02
C ALA A 160 -26.55 -14.57 20.69
N LYS A 161 -27.02 -13.46 20.09
CA LYS A 161 -26.54 -12.89 18.84
C LYS A 161 -26.37 -11.37 18.99
N PRO A 162 -25.25 -10.92 19.60
CA PRO A 162 -25.03 -9.50 19.89
C PRO A 162 -24.68 -8.67 18.65
N ILE A 163 -24.26 -9.32 17.56
CA ILE A 163 -23.88 -8.67 16.31
C ILE A 163 -24.90 -9.01 15.24
N MET A 164 -25.41 -7.98 14.57
CA MET A 164 -26.32 -8.08 13.44
C MET A 164 -25.70 -7.39 12.24
N VAL A 165 -25.78 -8.03 11.08
CA VAL A 165 -25.32 -7.49 9.80
C VAL A 165 -26.52 -7.52 8.85
N ALA A 166 -26.89 -6.38 8.29
CA ALA A 166 -28.01 -6.25 7.37
C ALA A 166 -27.77 -5.08 6.42
N MET A 167 -28.29 -5.19 5.20
CA MET A 167 -28.39 -4.06 4.28
C MET A 167 -29.36 -3.01 4.87
N PRO A 168 -29.13 -1.71 4.65
CA PRO A 168 -30.04 -0.64 5.07
C PRO A 168 -31.52 -0.93 4.79
N SER A 169 -31.85 -1.30 3.56
CA SER A 169 -33.20 -1.65 3.11
C SER A 169 -33.78 -2.89 3.79
N THR A 170 -32.96 -3.87 4.15
CA THR A 170 -33.42 -5.07 4.87
C THR A 170 -33.73 -4.74 6.33
N LEU A 171 -32.90 -3.90 6.95
CA LEU A 171 -33.10 -3.48 8.33
C LEU A 171 -34.42 -2.70 8.48
N THR A 172 -34.71 -1.79 7.55
CA THR A 172 -35.97 -1.01 7.58
C THR A 172 -37.20 -1.88 7.42
N MET A 173 -37.15 -2.92 6.57
CA MET A 173 -38.26 -3.85 6.37
C MET A 173 -38.48 -4.77 7.58
N MET A 174 -37.40 -5.19 8.26
CA MET A 174 -37.47 -6.22 9.29
C MET A 174 -37.66 -5.71 10.71
N THR A 175 -37.52 -4.41 10.96
CA THR A 175 -37.49 -3.85 12.32
C THR A 175 -38.35 -2.60 12.44
N GLU A 176 -38.92 -2.39 13.63
CA GLU A 176 -39.70 -1.20 13.95
C GLU A 176 -38.82 0.06 14.03
N PHE A 177 -39.45 1.23 13.85
CA PHE A 177 -38.80 2.53 13.97
C PHE A 177 -38.63 2.91 15.45
N LYS A 178 -37.79 2.14 16.18
CA LYS A 178 -37.44 2.36 17.58
C LYS A 178 -36.00 1.89 17.84
N PRO A 179 -35.33 2.37 18.90
CA PRO A 179 -34.00 1.88 19.27
C PRO A 179 -34.00 0.37 19.54
N ILE A 180 -33.16 -0.37 18.80
CA ILE A 180 -32.98 -1.84 18.91
C ILE A 180 -31.56 -2.23 19.27
N VAL A 181 -30.57 -1.36 19.04
CA VAL A 181 -29.16 -1.59 19.34
C VAL A 181 -28.55 -0.40 20.07
N ASP A 182 -27.50 -0.67 20.84
CA ASP A 182 -26.74 0.40 21.48
C ASP A 182 -25.83 1.12 20.49
N ILE A 183 -25.16 0.37 19.60
CA ILE A 183 -24.20 0.90 18.62
C ILE A 183 -24.57 0.41 17.23
N VAL A 184 -24.59 1.32 16.25
CA VAL A 184 -24.61 0.97 14.83
C VAL A 184 -23.28 1.36 14.18
N ILE A 185 -22.70 0.44 13.42
CA ILE A 185 -21.54 0.68 12.57
C ILE A 185 -22.06 0.78 11.14
N LEU A 186 -21.98 1.99 10.60
CA LEU A 186 -22.29 2.32 9.22
C LEU A 186 -21.02 2.14 8.41
N ASP A 187 -20.90 1.01 7.73
CA ASP A 187 -19.78 0.69 6.85
C ASP A 187 -20.11 1.12 5.42
N SER A 188 -19.21 1.88 4.79
CA SER A 188 -19.29 2.35 3.42
C SER A 188 -20.61 3.06 3.04
N VAL A 189 -20.86 4.20 3.68
CA VAL A 189 -22.09 5.00 3.50
C VAL A 189 -21.98 6.19 2.53
N GLU A 190 -20.95 6.24 1.71
CA GLU A 190 -20.60 7.35 0.80
C GLU A 190 -21.78 7.76 -0.10
N HIS A 191 -22.56 6.78 -0.56
CA HIS A 191 -23.71 6.96 -1.46
C HIS A 191 -25.04 6.55 -0.84
N LEU A 192 -25.13 6.48 0.50
CA LEU A 192 -26.34 6.06 1.19
C LEU A 192 -27.47 7.09 1.02
N SER A 193 -28.69 6.62 0.74
CA SER A 193 -29.84 7.50 0.60
C SER A 193 -30.24 8.15 1.93
N ASN A 194 -30.75 9.38 1.87
CA ASN A 194 -31.14 10.15 3.06
C ASN A 194 -32.20 9.43 3.92
N ILE A 195 -33.15 8.74 3.27
CA ILE A 195 -34.24 8.02 3.95
C ILE A 195 -33.68 6.79 4.67
N GLU A 196 -32.76 6.06 4.05
CA GLU A 196 -32.10 4.93 4.68
C GLU A 196 -31.26 5.38 5.88
N LEU A 197 -30.47 6.44 5.74
CA LEU A 197 -29.67 6.97 6.85
C LEU A 197 -30.55 7.35 8.05
N LEU A 198 -31.61 8.13 7.85
CA LEU A 198 -32.54 8.53 8.91
C LEU A 198 -33.15 7.30 9.60
N SER A 199 -33.52 6.30 8.81
CA SER A 199 -34.12 5.08 9.33
C SER A 199 -33.15 4.28 10.21
N ILE A 200 -31.87 4.24 9.85
CA ILE A 200 -30.86 3.53 10.64
C ILE A 200 -30.56 4.29 11.92
N LEU A 201 -30.39 5.61 11.85
CA LEU A 201 -30.07 6.44 13.01
C LEU A 201 -31.16 6.37 14.11
N ALA A 202 -32.44 6.27 13.71
CA ALA A 202 -33.54 6.12 14.67
C ALA A 202 -33.53 4.80 15.47
N ARG A 203 -32.73 3.81 15.04
CA ARG A 203 -32.66 2.46 15.61
C ARG A 203 -31.46 2.23 16.53
N ALA A 204 -30.58 3.22 16.68
CA ALA A 204 -29.36 3.11 17.49
C ALA A 204 -29.22 4.27 18.48
N ARG A 205 -28.45 4.05 19.56
CA ARG A 205 -28.10 5.11 20.52
C ARG A 205 -26.80 5.81 20.16
N GLN A 206 -25.85 5.06 19.61
CA GLN A 206 -24.56 5.54 19.15
C GLN A 206 -24.34 5.11 17.70
N VAL A 207 -23.67 5.97 16.93
CA VAL A 207 -23.33 5.72 15.55
C VAL A 207 -21.82 5.83 15.37
N VAL A 208 -21.27 4.87 14.65
CA VAL A 208 -19.90 4.90 14.13
C VAL A 208 -20.01 4.88 12.62
N VAL A 209 -19.41 5.88 11.96
CA VAL A 209 -19.41 6.01 10.50
C VAL A 209 -18.03 5.66 9.97
N ILE A 210 -17.98 4.70 9.05
CA ILE A 210 -16.82 4.37 8.25
C ILE A 210 -17.16 4.80 6.83
N ALA A 211 -16.49 5.85 6.36
CA ALA A 211 -16.71 6.39 5.03
C ALA A 211 -15.44 7.05 4.52
N HIS A 212 -15.25 7.02 3.21
CA HIS A 212 -14.24 7.76 2.50
C HIS A 212 -14.72 9.18 2.23
N LYS A 213 -14.32 10.11 3.10
CA LYS A 213 -14.80 11.50 3.15
C LYS A 213 -14.79 12.21 1.80
N ASN A 214 -13.80 11.95 0.95
CA ASN A 214 -13.61 12.64 -0.32
C ASN A 214 -14.60 12.22 -1.42
N THR A 215 -15.17 11.01 -1.34
CA THR A 215 -16.12 10.49 -2.34
C THR A 215 -17.57 10.48 -1.88
N VAL A 216 -17.85 10.97 -0.65
CA VAL A 216 -19.22 11.10 -0.14
C VAL A 216 -20.06 11.98 -1.07
N SER A 217 -21.07 11.38 -1.69
CA SER A 217 -22.03 12.07 -2.55
C SER A 217 -23.26 12.55 -1.78
N SER A 218 -23.62 11.85 -0.71
CA SER A 218 -24.84 12.13 0.05
C SER A 218 -24.66 13.33 0.98
N GLN A 219 -25.45 14.39 0.76
CA GLN A 219 -25.40 15.60 1.62
C GLN A 219 -25.69 15.26 3.09
N SER A 220 -26.63 14.36 3.37
CA SER A 220 -26.98 14.00 4.76
C SER A 220 -25.82 13.28 5.47
N VAL A 221 -25.03 12.51 4.72
CA VAL A 221 -23.84 11.86 5.25
C VAL A 221 -22.75 12.89 5.52
N ASN A 222 -22.55 13.86 4.63
CA ASN A 222 -21.63 14.98 4.86
C ASN A 222 -22.00 15.80 6.11
N ASP A 223 -23.29 16.12 6.27
CA ASP A 223 -23.80 16.82 7.45
C ASP A 223 -23.55 15.99 8.73
N LEU A 224 -23.79 14.68 8.68
CA LEU A 224 -23.51 13.77 9.80
C LEU A 224 -22.01 13.71 10.14
N ILE A 225 -21.14 13.61 9.14
CA ILE A 225 -19.69 13.60 9.34
C ILE A 225 -19.22 14.90 10.00
N SER A 226 -19.84 16.04 9.66
CA SER A 226 -19.45 17.35 10.19
C SER A 226 -19.66 17.50 11.71
N VAL A 227 -20.57 16.71 12.30
CA VAL A 227 -20.90 16.77 13.73
C VAL A 227 -20.23 15.67 14.56
N LEU A 228 -19.63 14.66 13.91
CA LEU A 228 -18.98 13.54 14.58
C LEU A 228 -17.48 13.78 14.78
N PRO A 229 -16.87 13.26 15.88
CA PRO A 229 -15.42 13.22 15.99
C PRO A 229 -14.84 12.34 14.88
N SER A 230 -13.79 12.82 14.22
CA SER A 230 -13.15 12.11 13.10
C SER A 230 -11.81 11.51 13.52
N VAL A 231 -11.59 10.27 13.08
CA VAL A 231 -10.31 9.58 13.19
C VAL A 231 -9.93 9.11 11.79
N HIS A 232 -8.77 9.53 11.32
CA HIS A 232 -8.26 9.11 10.01
C HIS A 232 -7.51 7.80 10.17
N VAL A 233 -7.86 6.80 9.37
CA VAL A 233 -7.22 5.48 9.39
C VAL A 233 -6.32 5.37 8.16
N LYS A 234 -5.05 5.02 8.37
CA LYS A 234 -4.13 4.75 7.27
C LYS A 234 -4.55 3.47 6.54
N SER A 235 -4.53 3.52 5.21
CA SER A 235 -4.78 2.33 4.39
C SER A 235 -3.65 1.30 4.52
N ARG A 236 -3.99 0.03 4.33
CA ARG A 236 -3.02 -1.07 4.16
C ARG A 236 -2.36 -0.97 2.78
N ALA A 237 -1.20 -1.60 2.63
CA ALA A 237 -0.50 -1.60 1.36
C ALA A 237 -1.32 -2.25 0.23
N THR A 238 -1.23 -1.69 -0.96
CA THR A 238 -1.91 -2.21 -2.17
C THR A 238 -0.93 -2.42 -3.31
N ARG A 239 -1.25 -3.34 -4.23
CA ARG A 239 -0.43 -3.58 -5.43
C ARG A 239 -0.96 -2.78 -6.62
N ARG A 240 -1.68 -1.69 -6.35
CA ARG A 240 -2.36 -0.89 -7.36
C ARG A 240 -1.33 -0.30 -8.31
N SER A 241 -1.70 -0.14 -9.58
CA SER A 241 -0.88 0.61 -10.52
C SER A 241 -0.66 2.05 -10.02
N LEU A 242 0.59 2.52 -10.03
CA LEU A 242 0.92 3.90 -9.68
C LEU A 242 0.19 4.92 -10.55
N ARG A 243 0.03 4.59 -11.85
CA ARG A 243 -0.69 5.43 -12.80
C ARG A 243 -2.15 5.61 -12.39
N LEU A 244 -2.79 4.54 -11.90
CA LEU A 244 -4.14 4.60 -11.37
C LEU A 244 -4.20 5.39 -10.07
N ALA A 245 -3.24 5.22 -9.17
CA ALA A 245 -3.16 6.00 -7.94
C ALA A 245 -3.06 7.50 -8.23
N ASN A 246 -2.13 7.90 -9.12
CA ASN A 246 -1.96 9.29 -9.53
C ASN A 246 -3.22 9.84 -10.23
N PHE A 247 -3.88 9.04 -11.07
CA PHE A 247 -5.15 9.43 -11.67
C PHE A 247 -6.22 9.70 -10.59
N LEU A 248 -6.39 8.81 -9.62
CA LEU A 248 -7.35 8.98 -8.53
C LEU A 248 -7.07 10.24 -7.70
N GLU A 249 -5.80 10.48 -7.33
CA GLU A 249 -5.40 11.66 -6.56
C GLU A 249 -5.66 12.97 -7.30
N ASN A 250 -5.26 13.04 -8.57
CA ASN A 250 -5.44 14.23 -9.41
C ASN A 250 -6.92 14.60 -9.60
N HIS A 251 -7.82 13.62 -9.55
CA HIS A 251 -9.26 13.84 -9.70
C HIS A 251 -9.99 13.98 -8.34
N GLY A 252 -9.26 14.03 -7.22
CA GLY A 252 -9.80 14.38 -5.91
C GLY A 252 -10.23 13.20 -5.05
N TYR A 253 -9.79 11.98 -5.34
CA TYR A 253 -10.03 10.83 -4.45
C TYR A 253 -9.41 11.05 -3.07
N GLY A 254 -8.31 11.80 -2.96
CA GLY A 254 -7.57 11.98 -1.71
C GLY A 254 -6.28 11.20 -1.71
N SER A 255 -5.46 11.41 -0.67
CA SER A 255 -4.11 10.83 -0.62
C SER A 255 -4.15 9.31 -0.57
N LEU A 256 -3.44 8.70 -1.51
CA LEU A 256 -3.23 7.27 -1.64
C LEU A 256 -1.79 6.93 -1.26
N ARG A 257 -1.55 5.64 -1.05
CA ARG A 257 -0.20 5.12 -0.84
C ARG A 257 0.44 4.78 -2.19
N HIS A 258 1.66 5.25 -2.40
CA HIS A 258 2.50 4.91 -3.56
C HIS A 258 3.43 3.75 -3.19
N ASP A 259 2.80 2.64 -2.79
CA ASP A 259 3.51 1.43 -2.40
C ASP A 259 4.28 0.86 -3.60
N VAL A 260 5.46 0.27 -3.35
CA VAL A 260 6.32 -0.29 -4.40
C VAL A 260 6.28 -1.80 -4.35
N PRO A 261 5.39 -2.47 -5.11
CA PRO A 261 5.45 -3.92 -5.25
C PRO A 261 6.65 -4.35 -6.09
N VAL A 262 7.11 -5.59 -5.89
CA VAL A 262 8.05 -6.23 -6.81
C VAL A 262 7.43 -6.28 -8.20
N ASP A 263 8.20 -6.09 -9.27
CA ASP A 263 7.74 -5.93 -10.66
C ASP A 263 6.66 -6.93 -11.09
N ARG A 264 6.82 -8.22 -10.75
CA ARG A 264 5.86 -9.29 -11.07
C ARG A 264 4.49 -9.12 -10.39
N MET A 265 4.46 -8.41 -9.27
CA MET A 265 3.27 -8.15 -8.46
C MET A 265 2.61 -6.82 -8.78
N GLN A 266 3.28 -5.93 -9.52
CA GLN A 266 2.76 -4.62 -9.89
C GLN A 266 1.46 -4.74 -10.69
N GLY A 267 0.47 -3.95 -10.28
CA GLY A 267 -0.82 -3.86 -10.92
C GLY A 267 -0.76 -3.15 -12.27
N LYS A 268 -1.61 -3.59 -13.20
CA LYS A 268 -1.71 -2.99 -14.55
C LYS A 268 -3.09 -2.41 -14.79
N VAL A 269 -3.14 -1.37 -15.62
CA VAL A 269 -4.39 -0.81 -16.15
C VAL A 269 -4.42 -1.03 -17.64
N LYS A 270 -5.51 -1.60 -18.16
CA LYS A 270 -5.67 -1.87 -19.60
C LYS A 270 -7.01 -1.38 -20.10
N LEU A 271 -7.01 -0.79 -21.29
CA LEU A 271 -8.22 -0.41 -22.01
C LEU A 271 -8.52 -1.42 -23.11
N HIS A 272 -9.73 -1.98 -23.09
CA HIS A 272 -10.25 -2.91 -24.08
C HIS A 272 -11.37 -2.23 -24.87
N GLN A 273 -11.03 -1.70 -26.05
CA GLN A 273 -11.98 -1.05 -26.93
C GLN A 273 -12.63 -2.07 -27.87
N VAL A 274 -13.97 -2.16 -27.82
CA VAL A 274 -14.75 -3.08 -28.64
C VAL A 274 -15.66 -2.29 -29.57
N GLU A 275 -15.60 -2.50 -30.88
CA GLU A 275 -16.61 -1.90 -31.75
C GLU A 275 -17.93 -2.64 -31.53
N ALA A 276 -18.91 -2.01 -30.89
CA ALA A 276 -20.22 -2.60 -30.70
C ALA A 276 -21.35 -1.64 -31.08
N SER A 277 -22.42 -2.22 -31.62
CA SER A 277 -23.69 -1.54 -31.85
C SER A 277 -24.82 -2.41 -31.30
N GLY A 278 -25.94 -1.78 -30.94
CA GLY A 278 -27.07 -2.46 -30.33
C GLY A 278 -28.40 -1.87 -30.72
N VAL A 279 -29.46 -2.54 -30.28
CA VAL A 279 -30.83 -2.04 -30.40
C VAL A 279 -31.15 -1.26 -29.11
N PRO A 280 -31.66 -0.03 -29.21
CA PRO A 280 -32.08 0.74 -28.05
C PRO A 280 -33.11 0.00 -27.19
N VAL A 281 -32.96 0.09 -25.87
CA VAL A 281 -33.97 -0.34 -24.91
C VAL A 281 -35.21 0.54 -25.09
N MET A 282 -36.40 -0.06 -25.21
CA MET A 282 -37.61 0.69 -25.55
C MET A 282 -37.99 1.75 -24.50
N SER A 283 -37.66 1.54 -23.22
CA SER A 283 -37.99 2.46 -22.14
C SER A 283 -37.10 3.70 -22.11
N THR A 284 -35.79 3.53 -22.36
CA THR A 284 -34.81 4.62 -22.23
C THR A 284 -34.35 5.17 -23.57
N GLY A 285 -34.53 4.43 -24.67
CA GLY A 285 -33.98 4.77 -25.98
C GLY A 285 -32.46 4.65 -26.06
N LEU A 286 -31.81 4.15 -25.00
CA LEU A 286 -30.37 3.98 -24.89
C LEU A 286 -29.96 2.54 -25.20
N ILE A 287 -28.72 2.36 -25.63
CA ILE A 287 -28.12 1.04 -25.77
C ILE A 287 -27.30 0.78 -24.52
N GLU A 288 -27.94 0.19 -23.53
CA GLU A 288 -27.39 -0.06 -22.19
C GLU A 288 -26.65 -1.41 -22.10
N SER A 289 -26.64 -2.19 -23.18
CA SER A 289 -25.90 -3.45 -23.22
C SER A 289 -25.62 -3.92 -24.65
N SER A 290 -24.38 -4.32 -24.92
CA SER A 290 -23.96 -4.89 -26.19
C SER A 290 -23.45 -6.33 -26.02
N GLN A 291 -23.72 -7.21 -27.00
CA GLN A 291 -23.27 -8.60 -26.91
C GLN A 291 -21.75 -8.70 -27.02
N ARG A 292 -21.13 -7.89 -27.88
CA ARG A 292 -19.66 -7.91 -28.06
C ARG A 292 -18.92 -7.50 -26.80
N GLU A 293 -19.43 -6.54 -26.04
CA GLU A 293 -18.84 -6.16 -24.75
C GLU A 293 -19.02 -7.26 -23.69
N ILE A 294 -20.18 -7.95 -23.66
CA ILE A 294 -20.37 -9.13 -22.80
C ILE A 294 -19.36 -10.22 -23.17
N ASP A 295 -19.17 -10.50 -24.47
CA ASP A 295 -18.24 -11.52 -24.94
C ASP A 295 -16.79 -11.20 -24.54
N GLU A 296 -16.40 -9.92 -24.59
CA GLU A 296 -15.08 -9.45 -24.16
C GLU A 296 -14.89 -9.59 -22.65
N VAL A 297 -15.86 -9.16 -21.84
CA VAL A 297 -15.81 -9.35 -20.38
C VAL A 297 -15.71 -10.84 -20.03
N VAL A 298 -16.46 -11.71 -20.70
CA VAL A 298 -16.38 -13.16 -20.52
C VAL A 298 -15.02 -13.71 -20.95
N SER A 299 -14.41 -13.16 -22.01
CA SER A 299 -13.06 -13.50 -22.46
C SER A 299 -12.01 -13.16 -21.40
N LEU A 300 -12.09 -11.95 -20.82
CA LEU A 300 -11.19 -11.51 -19.76
C LEU A 300 -11.31 -12.39 -18.50
N ILE A 301 -12.54 -12.74 -18.10
CA ILE A 301 -12.77 -13.67 -16.98
C ILE A 301 -12.13 -15.04 -17.27
N LYS A 302 -12.24 -15.56 -18.49
CA LYS A 302 -11.58 -16.81 -18.88
C LYS A 302 -10.06 -16.70 -18.83
N GLN A 303 -9.48 -15.61 -19.34
CA GLN A 303 -8.05 -15.37 -19.28
C GLN A 303 -7.53 -15.33 -17.83
N ARG A 304 -8.26 -14.66 -16.94
CA ARG A 304 -7.94 -14.64 -15.49
C ARG A 304 -8.02 -16.05 -14.90
N ALA A 305 -9.05 -16.82 -15.22
CA ALA A 305 -9.18 -18.20 -14.76
C ALA A 305 -7.99 -19.08 -15.18
N THR A 306 -7.47 -18.91 -16.41
CA THR A 306 -6.30 -19.68 -16.89
C THR A 306 -4.98 -19.32 -16.20
N THR A 307 -4.93 -18.16 -15.53
CA THR A 307 -3.72 -17.71 -14.80
C THR A 307 -3.53 -18.50 -13.50
N PHE A 308 -4.60 -19.13 -12.98
CA PHE A 308 -4.56 -19.84 -11.71
C PHE A 308 -4.62 -21.36 -11.90
N THR A 309 -3.66 -22.06 -11.31
CA THR A 309 -3.76 -23.50 -11.06
C THR A 309 -4.63 -23.78 -9.84
N VAL A 310 -4.44 -22.99 -8.78
CA VAL A 310 -5.25 -22.96 -7.56
C VAL A 310 -5.55 -21.50 -7.22
N VAL A 311 -6.83 -21.17 -7.07
CA VAL A 311 -7.26 -19.81 -6.76
C VAL A 311 -7.11 -19.56 -5.25
N PRO A 312 -6.36 -18.53 -4.82
CA PRO A 312 -6.27 -18.17 -3.41
C PRO A 312 -7.63 -17.80 -2.82
N SER A 313 -7.87 -18.13 -1.55
CA SER A 313 -9.13 -17.78 -0.86
C SER A 313 -9.34 -16.27 -0.76
N ILE A 314 -8.26 -15.49 -0.73
CA ILE A 314 -8.28 -14.02 -0.71
C ILE A 314 -8.52 -13.39 -2.09
N TYR A 315 -8.41 -14.17 -3.18
CA TYR A 315 -8.60 -13.63 -4.53
C TYR A 315 -10.07 -13.37 -4.79
N VAL A 316 -10.37 -12.13 -5.20
CA VAL A 316 -11.70 -11.68 -5.63
C VAL A 316 -11.54 -10.90 -6.93
N LEU A 317 -12.33 -11.27 -7.94
CA LEU A 317 -12.49 -10.53 -9.18
C LEU A 317 -13.84 -9.82 -9.15
N ALA A 318 -13.85 -8.49 -9.17
CA ALA A 318 -15.09 -7.73 -9.29
C ALA A 318 -15.31 -7.29 -10.73
N VAL A 319 -16.53 -7.47 -11.23
CA VAL A 319 -16.98 -6.87 -12.49
C VAL A 319 -17.95 -5.76 -12.13
N VAL A 320 -17.51 -4.52 -12.35
CA VAL A 320 -18.29 -3.31 -12.09
C VAL A 320 -19.01 -2.93 -13.37
N THR A 321 -20.33 -2.78 -13.29
CA THR A 321 -21.20 -2.45 -14.42
C THR A 321 -21.92 -1.14 -14.18
N LEU A 322 -21.96 -0.26 -15.19
CA LEU A 322 -22.72 1.00 -15.10
C LEU A 322 -24.23 0.81 -15.24
N THR A 323 -24.69 -0.29 -15.84
CA THR A 323 -26.12 -0.56 -16.04
C THR A 323 -26.53 -1.92 -15.49
N SER A 324 -27.69 -1.95 -14.82
CA SER A 324 -28.27 -3.19 -14.29
C SER A 324 -28.74 -4.15 -15.40
N VAL A 325 -29.12 -3.61 -16.57
CA VAL A 325 -29.49 -4.40 -17.75
C VAL A 325 -28.30 -5.23 -18.24
N PHE A 326 -27.11 -4.62 -18.33
CA PHE A 326 -25.89 -5.34 -18.67
C PHE A 326 -25.53 -6.37 -17.60
N ARG A 327 -25.59 -5.99 -16.31
CA ARG A 327 -25.33 -6.90 -15.18
C ARG A 327 -26.17 -8.18 -15.26
N ASN A 328 -27.47 -8.04 -15.49
CA ASN A 328 -28.41 -9.16 -15.57
C ASN A 328 -28.11 -10.08 -16.76
N ARG A 329 -27.80 -9.50 -17.93
CA ARG A 329 -27.43 -10.27 -19.13
C ARG A 329 -26.10 -11.00 -18.95
N LEU A 330 -25.08 -10.33 -18.41
CA LEU A 330 -23.79 -10.94 -18.10
C LEU A 330 -23.96 -12.08 -17.09
N GLY A 331 -24.77 -11.88 -16.04
CA GLY A 331 -25.06 -12.92 -15.05
C GLY A 331 -25.71 -14.16 -15.66
N ALA A 332 -26.61 -13.99 -16.64
CA ALA A 332 -27.23 -15.10 -17.36
C ALA A 332 -26.21 -15.89 -18.21
N GLU A 333 -25.32 -15.19 -18.92
CA GLU A 333 -24.25 -15.81 -19.71
C GLU A 333 -23.23 -16.55 -18.83
N LEU A 334 -22.80 -15.94 -17.72
CA LEU A 334 -21.90 -16.60 -16.77
C LEU A 334 -22.53 -17.84 -16.14
N LYS A 335 -23.84 -17.81 -15.86
CA LYS A 335 -24.58 -18.98 -15.37
C LYS A 335 -24.64 -20.08 -16.43
N ALA A 336 -24.88 -19.74 -17.70
CA ALA A 336 -24.87 -20.70 -18.80
C ALA A 336 -23.47 -21.32 -18.99
N LEU A 337 -22.42 -20.54 -18.79
CA LEU A 337 -21.04 -20.99 -18.84
C LEU A 337 -20.71 -21.93 -17.66
N ALA A 338 -21.11 -21.57 -16.44
CA ALA A 338 -20.91 -22.40 -15.25
C ALA A 338 -21.54 -23.80 -15.35
N ILE A 339 -22.65 -23.93 -16.10
CA ILE A 339 -23.29 -25.24 -16.35
C ILE A 339 -22.46 -26.10 -17.31
N LYS A 340 -21.73 -25.47 -18.25
CA LYS A 340 -20.95 -26.16 -19.28
C LYS A 340 -19.55 -26.56 -18.78
N ASP A 341 -18.94 -25.77 -17.91
CA ASP A 341 -17.56 -25.95 -17.43
C ASP A 341 -17.49 -25.92 -15.89
N GLU A 342 -17.16 -27.06 -15.30
CA GLU A 342 -17.04 -27.19 -13.84
C GLU A 342 -15.86 -26.39 -13.27
N ASN A 343 -14.74 -26.30 -14.00
CA ASN A 343 -13.59 -25.53 -13.56
C ASN A 343 -13.94 -24.04 -13.51
N MET A 344 -14.64 -23.55 -14.54
CA MET A 344 -15.15 -22.19 -14.52
C MET A 344 -16.17 -21.97 -13.41
N ASN A 345 -17.07 -22.93 -13.15
CA ASN A 345 -18.02 -22.82 -12.05
C ASN A 345 -17.31 -22.64 -10.68
N ARG A 346 -16.18 -23.32 -10.46
CA ARG A 346 -15.35 -23.12 -9.27
C ARG A 346 -14.72 -21.73 -9.25
N PHE A 347 -14.16 -21.26 -10.37
CA PHE A 347 -13.59 -19.92 -10.49
C PHE A 347 -14.62 -18.81 -10.25
N LEU A 348 -15.83 -18.95 -10.79
CA LEU A 348 -16.92 -17.97 -10.65
C LEU A 348 -17.37 -17.75 -9.19
N ARG A 349 -17.03 -18.65 -8.26
CA ARG A 349 -17.23 -18.41 -6.81
C ARG A 349 -16.38 -17.25 -6.27
N HIS A 350 -15.30 -16.90 -6.96
CA HIS A 350 -14.43 -15.76 -6.67
C HIS A 350 -14.82 -14.50 -7.45
N VAL A 351 -15.82 -14.58 -8.33
CA VAL A 351 -16.28 -13.44 -9.14
C VAL A 351 -17.48 -12.77 -8.45
N ARG A 352 -17.49 -11.44 -8.42
CA ARG A 352 -18.60 -10.62 -7.92
C ARG A 352 -19.06 -9.67 -9.01
N LEU A 353 -20.35 -9.69 -9.33
CA LEU A 353 -20.96 -8.71 -10.22
C LEU A 353 -21.55 -7.60 -9.35
N VAL A 354 -21.13 -6.36 -9.58
CA VAL A 354 -21.48 -5.22 -8.73
C VAL A 354 -21.90 -4.06 -9.63
N ASP A 355 -22.98 -3.36 -9.26
CA ASP A 355 -23.31 -2.10 -9.94
C ASP A 355 -22.38 -0.99 -9.44
N ALA A 356 -22.10 0.02 -10.26
CA ALA A 356 -21.19 1.10 -9.87
C ALA A 356 -21.56 1.77 -8.54
N SER A 357 -22.85 2.00 -8.28
CA SER A 357 -23.35 2.55 -7.01
C SER A 357 -23.19 1.62 -5.80
N GLU A 358 -23.06 0.31 -6.03
CA GLU A 358 -22.87 -0.73 -5.00
C GLU A 358 -21.39 -1.12 -4.85
N SER A 359 -20.48 -0.49 -5.61
CA SER A 359 -19.05 -0.81 -5.61
C SER A 359 -18.32 -0.36 -4.34
N VAL A 360 -18.90 0.60 -3.63
CA VAL A 360 -18.34 1.18 -2.41
C VAL A 360 -18.23 0.13 -1.30
N GLY A 361 -17.11 0.12 -0.60
CA GLY A 361 -16.82 -0.84 0.47
C GLY A 361 -16.51 -2.26 0.00
N ALA A 362 -16.70 -2.55 -1.28
CA ALA A 362 -16.22 -3.82 -1.82
C ALA A 362 -14.69 -3.84 -1.80
N ALA A 363 -14.14 -5.05 -1.73
CA ALA A 363 -12.70 -5.29 -1.84
C ALA A 363 -12.46 -6.30 -2.95
N ALA A 364 -11.71 -5.90 -3.98
CA ALA A 364 -11.35 -6.77 -5.09
C ALA A 364 -9.83 -6.72 -5.34
N THR A 365 -9.26 -7.86 -5.71
CA THR A 365 -7.88 -7.92 -6.15
C THR A 365 -7.78 -7.35 -7.56
N ASP A 366 -8.61 -7.86 -8.46
CA ASP A 366 -8.70 -7.42 -9.85
C ASP A 366 -10.12 -6.89 -10.13
N VAL A 367 -10.22 -5.88 -10.97
CA VAL A 367 -11.49 -5.26 -11.37
C VAL A 367 -11.61 -5.20 -12.87
N ILE A 368 -12.77 -5.58 -13.40
CA ILE A 368 -13.18 -5.31 -14.78
C ILE A 368 -14.29 -4.25 -14.70
N LEU A 369 -14.01 -3.04 -15.17
CA LEU A 369 -14.98 -1.96 -15.28
C LEU A 369 -15.56 -1.95 -16.69
N SER A 370 -16.82 -2.34 -16.86
CA SER A 370 -17.55 -2.26 -18.13
C SER A 370 -18.43 -1.02 -18.17
N LEU A 371 -18.27 -0.21 -19.21
CA LEU A 371 -19.06 1.01 -19.39
C LEU A 371 -20.49 0.73 -19.86
N CYS A 372 -20.76 -0.46 -20.41
CA CYS A 372 -22.08 -0.98 -20.80
C CYS A 372 -22.79 -0.26 -21.95
N TYR A 373 -22.43 0.99 -22.25
CA TYR A 373 -23.05 1.80 -23.31
C TYR A 373 -22.39 1.57 -24.66
N ALA A 374 -23.19 1.55 -25.73
CA ALA A 374 -22.70 1.39 -27.10
C ALA A 374 -23.37 2.37 -28.09
N LYS A 375 -22.80 2.46 -29.30
CA LYS A 375 -23.31 3.32 -30.36
C LYS A 375 -24.58 2.75 -30.98
N THR A 376 -25.45 3.64 -31.46
CA THR A 376 -26.60 3.26 -32.29
C THR A 376 -26.18 2.60 -33.59
N SER A 377 -27.10 1.92 -34.26
CA SER A 377 -26.89 1.39 -35.62
C SER A 377 -26.42 2.45 -36.63
N HIS A 378 -26.71 3.73 -36.35
CA HIS A 378 -26.25 4.88 -37.13
C HIS A 378 -24.88 5.44 -36.69
N GLY A 379 -24.19 4.78 -35.76
CA GLY A 379 -22.86 5.19 -35.28
C GLY A 379 -22.87 6.35 -34.29
N ARG A 380 -24.04 6.83 -33.84
CA ARG A 380 -24.15 7.92 -32.87
C ARG A 380 -24.18 7.38 -31.45
N LEU A 381 -23.38 7.96 -30.55
CA LEU A 381 -23.45 7.75 -29.10
C LEU A 381 -24.49 8.68 -28.48
N LEU A 382 -25.40 8.12 -27.68
CA LEU A 382 -26.30 8.90 -26.84
C LEU A 382 -25.60 9.13 -25.50
N GLN A 383 -25.17 10.37 -25.25
CA GLN A 383 -24.44 10.77 -24.05
C GLN A 383 -25.40 10.93 -22.86
N GLN A 384 -25.96 9.80 -22.42
CA GLN A 384 -26.78 9.68 -21.22
C GLN A 384 -26.26 8.52 -20.38
N PHE A 385 -25.56 8.82 -19.28
CA PHE A 385 -24.77 7.83 -18.53
C PHE A 385 -25.38 7.39 -17.19
N GLY A 386 -26.70 7.56 -17.05
CA GLY A 386 -27.47 7.03 -15.92
C GLY A 386 -26.92 7.47 -14.57
N VAL A 387 -26.47 6.51 -13.76
CA VAL A 387 -25.96 6.71 -12.39
C VAL A 387 -24.84 7.76 -12.31
N LEU A 388 -24.06 7.95 -13.37
CA LEU A 388 -22.99 8.95 -13.37
C LEU A 388 -23.51 10.39 -13.50
N GLU A 389 -24.75 10.59 -13.96
CA GLU A 389 -25.38 11.91 -14.08
C GLU A 389 -26.01 12.39 -12.77
N GLU A 390 -26.16 11.49 -11.81
CA GLU A 390 -26.69 11.80 -10.49
C GLU A 390 -25.69 12.64 -9.67
N GLU A 391 -26.19 13.25 -8.60
CA GLU A 391 -25.36 14.04 -7.69
C GLU A 391 -24.27 13.15 -7.07
N GLY A 392 -23.00 13.54 -7.26
CA GLY A 392 -21.84 12.77 -6.84
C GLY A 392 -21.53 11.54 -7.71
N GLY A 393 -22.03 11.47 -8.94
CA GLY A 393 -21.61 10.45 -9.93
C GLY A 393 -20.10 10.40 -10.17
N LYS A 394 -19.39 11.52 -9.95
CA LYS A 394 -17.92 11.57 -9.90
C LYS A 394 -17.35 10.66 -8.80
N GLY A 395 -17.90 10.72 -7.58
CA GLY A 395 -17.47 9.88 -6.46
C GLY A 395 -17.68 8.40 -6.74
N ILE A 396 -18.85 8.05 -7.29
CA ILE A 396 -19.19 6.66 -7.68
C ILE A 396 -18.16 6.08 -8.66
N LEU A 397 -17.77 6.86 -9.67
CA LEU A 397 -16.77 6.43 -10.64
C LEU A 397 -15.38 6.28 -9.99
N LEU A 398 -14.98 7.20 -9.11
CA LEU A 398 -13.71 7.11 -8.42
C LEU A 398 -13.66 5.90 -7.47
N ASP A 399 -14.73 5.62 -6.72
CA ASP A 399 -14.81 4.44 -5.85
C ASP A 399 -14.77 3.13 -6.67
N SER A 400 -15.44 3.11 -7.82
CA SER A 400 -15.40 1.99 -8.76
C SER A 400 -13.98 1.71 -9.28
N LEU A 401 -13.19 2.75 -9.52
CA LEU A 401 -11.80 2.65 -9.96
C LEU A 401 -10.86 2.26 -8.81
N ALA A 402 -11.05 2.84 -7.63
CA ALA A 402 -10.24 2.60 -6.44
C ALA A 402 -10.41 1.20 -5.86
N LEU A 403 -11.51 0.51 -6.19
CA LEU A 403 -11.76 -0.89 -5.87
C LEU A 403 -10.61 -1.83 -6.32
N ALA A 404 -9.91 -1.48 -7.40
CA ALA A 404 -8.81 -2.27 -7.94
C ALA A 404 -7.56 -2.17 -7.04
N ARG A 405 -7.29 -3.24 -6.27
CA ARG A 405 -6.06 -3.34 -5.45
C ARG A 405 -4.84 -3.85 -6.23
N ARG A 406 -5.03 -4.39 -7.43
CA ARG A 406 -3.97 -4.84 -8.34
C ARG A 406 -4.27 -4.44 -9.78
N ASN A 407 -5.06 -5.22 -10.52
CA ASN A 407 -5.31 -4.96 -11.93
C ASN A 407 -6.67 -4.30 -12.17
N LEU A 408 -6.72 -3.39 -13.15
CA LEU A 408 -7.93 -2.77 -13.64
C LEU A 408 -8.03 -2.95 -15.17
N ASP A 409 -9.06 -3.63 -15.63
CA ASP A 409 -9.41 -3.71 -17.05
C ASP A 409 -10.64 -2.85 -17.31
N ILE A 410 -10.53 -1.86 -18.19
CA ILE A 410 -11.63 -0.99 -18.60
C ILE A 410 -12.13 -1.49 -19.95
N VAL A 411 -13.42 -1.85 -20.05
CA VAL A 411 -14.04 -2.30 -21.30
C VAL A 411 -15.03 -1.25 -21.75
N CYS A 412 -14.86 -0.76 -22.99
CA CYS A 412 -15.74 0.25 -23.56
C CYS A 412 -16.10 -0.06 -25.03
N ALA A 413 -17.31 0.36 -25.43
CA ALA A 413 -17.79 0.20 -26.81
C ALA A 413 -17.73 1.48 -27.66
N PHE A 414 -17.08 2.52 -27.14
CA PHE A 414 -16.93 3.83 -27.76
C PHE A 414 -15.61 4.48 -27.33
N LYS A 415 -15.18 5.52 -28.05
CA LYS A 415 -13.94 6.25 -27.82
C LYS A 415 -14.19 7.60 -27.17
N SER A 416 -13.14 8.20 -26.62
CA SER A 416 -13.18 9.57 -26.11
C SER A 416 -13.65 10.58 -27.17
N SER A 417 -13.28 10.35 -28.45
CA SER A 417 -13.66 11.17 -29.60
C SER A 417 -15.15 11.15 -29.95
N ASP A 418 -15.88 10.14 -29.47
CA ASP A 418 -17.33 10.03 -29.70
C ASP A 418 -18.14 10.88 -28.69
N MET A 419 -17.48 11.48 -27.70
CA MET A 419 -18.09 12.30 -26.66
C MET A 419 -17.96 13.80 -26.96
N GLU A 420 -19.09 14.48 -27.16
CA GLU A 420 -19.18 15.91 -27.45
C GLU A 420 -19.21 16.73 -26.15
N ASP A 421 -18.23 17.60 -25.93
CA ASP A 421 -18.06 18.39 -24.68
C ASP A 421 -19.25 19.28 -24.35
N GLU A 422 -19.89 19.86 -25.36
CA GLU A 422 -21.03 20.77 -25.19
C GLU A 422 -22.23 20.10 -24.50
N ARG A 423 -22.29 18.76 -24.49
CA ARG A 423 -23.39 17.97 -23.91
C ARG A 423 -23.03 17.34 -22.56
N LEU A 424 -21.80 17.51 -22.08
CA LEU A 424 -21.34 16.97 -20.80
C LEU A 424 -21.45 18.05 -19.71
N HIS A 425 -22.59 18.10 -19.04
CA HIS A 425 -22.85 19.12 -18.02
C HIS A 425 -22.44 18.69 -16.61
N GLN A 426 -22.68 17.42 -16.26
CA GLN A 426 -22.41 16.87 -14.94
C GLN A 426 -20.96 16.39 -14.80
N ASP A 427 -20.46 16.36 -13.56
CA ASP A 427 -19.05 16.03 -13.29
C ASP A 427 -18.72 14.56 -13.53
N GLY A 428 -19.68 13.63 -13.35
CA GLY A 428 -19.48 12.21 -13.63
C GLY A 428 -19.15 11.92 -15.10
N PRO A 429 -19.98 12.35 -16.07
CA PRO A 429 -19.69 12.20 -17.51
C PRO A 429 -18.42 12.92 -17.97
N LYS A 430 -18.07 14.07 -17.36
CA LYS A 430 -16.79 14.75 -17.63
C LYS A 430 -15.60 13.89 -17.19
N LEU A 431 -15.64 13.37 -15.95
CA LEU A 431 -14.61 12.46 -15.45
C LEU A 431 -14.53 11.18 -16.29
N LEU A 432 -15.66 10.65 -16.78
CA LEU A 432 -15.67 9.50 -17.67
C LEU A 432 -14.91 9.77 -18.98
N LYS A 433 -15.08 10.97 -19.56
CA LYS A 433 -14.33 11.37 -20.75
C LYS A 433 -12.83 11.49 -20.45
N GLU A 434 -12.47 12.14 -19.35
CA GLU A 434 -11.09 12.27 -18.89
C GLU A 434 -10.44 10.90 -18.64
N LEU A 435 -11.18 9.96 -18.04
CA LEU A 435 -10.76 8.57 -17.84
C LEU A 435 -10.44 7.88 -19.18
N LEU A 436 -11.29 8.05 -20.19
CA LEU A 436 -11.05 7.45 -21.51
C LEU A 436 -9.84 8.06 -22.22
N ILE A 437 -9.67 9.38 -22.17
CA ILE A 437 -8.49 10.06 -22.73
C ILE A 437 -7.22 9.55 -22.05
N TRP A 438 -7.23 9.47 -20.72
CA TRP A 438 -6.13 8.94 -19.94
C TRP A 438 -5.85 7.46 -20.28
N ALA A 439 -6.90 6.63 -20.35
CA ALA A 439 -6.77 5.21 -20.61
C ALA A 439 -6.26 4.90 -22.02
N GLU A 440 -6.59 5.74 -23.01
CA GLU A 440 -6.09 5.64 -24.39
C GLU A 440 -4.58 5.94 -24.52
N GLN A 441 -4.00 6.64 -23.54
CA GLN A 441 -2.57 6.99 -23.50
C GLN A 441 -1.72 5.99 -22.67
N LEU A 442 -2.35 4.98 -22.07
CA LEU A 442 -1.64 4.02 -21.24
C LEU A 442 -0.72 3.11 -22.05
N ASP A 443 0.52 2.97 -21.60
CA ASP A 443 1.43 1.91 -22.04
C ASP A 443 1.45 0.72 -21.05
N ASP A 444 2.03 -0.40 -21.49
CA ASP A 444 2.09 -1.65 -20.73
C ASP A 444 3.42 -1.82 -19.93
N SER A 445 4.27 -0.78 -19.89
CA SER A 445 5.59 -0.82 -19.27
C SER A 445 5.52 -0.74 -17.75
N PRO A 446 6.37 -1.50 -17.02
CA PRO A 446 6.46 -1.38 -15.56
C PRO A 446 7.00 0.00 -15.21
N VAL A 447 6.47 0.58 -14.14
CA VAL A 447 6.98 1.87 -13.63
C VAL A 447 8.04 1.58 -12.59
N ASN A 448 9.30 1.95 -12.89
CA ASN A 448 10.41 1.83 -11.95
C ASN A 448 10.59 3.12 -11.14
N PRO A 449 10.81 3.04 -9.82
CA PRO A 449 11.14 4.19 -8.99
C PRO A 449 12.39 4.96 -9.44
N THR A 450 13.41 4.24 -9.93
CA THR A 450 14.67 4.85 -10.42
C THR A 450 14.46 5.76 -11.62
N ASP A 451 13.52 5.40 -12.49
CA ASP A 451 13.20 6.16 -13.70
C ASP A 451 12.24 7.32 -13.38
N PHE A 452 11.54 7.24 -12.24
CA PHE A 452 10.55 8.22 -11.79
C PHE A 452 11.20 9.49 -11.23
N ASP A 453 12.34 9.36 -10.52
CA ASP A 453 13.12 10.52 -10.06
C ASP A 453 13.73 11.31 -11.23
N GLU A 454 14.17 10.63 -12.29
CA GLU A 454 14.66 11.28 -13.52
C GLU A 454 13.54 12.09 -14.21
N ALA A 455 12.34 11.50 -14.37
CA ALA A 455 11.19 12.18 -14.99
C ALA A 455 10.63 13.34 -14.15
N LYS A 456 10.68 13.25 -12.82
CA LYS A 456 10.24 14.33 -11.91
C LYS A 456 11.24 15.49 -11.92
N SER A 457 12.54 15.20 -12.07
CA SER A 457 13.58 16.22 -12.20
C SER A 457 13.48 17.05 -13.49
N GLU A 458 13.01 16.46 -14.60
CA GLU A 458 12.68 17.21 -15.83
C GLU A 458 11.41 18.05 -15.68
N TYR A 459 10.38 17.55 -14.98
CA TYR A 459 9.11 18.28 -14.76
C TYR A 459 9.22 19.44 -13.75
N ASP A 460 10.07 19.29 -12.73
CA ASP A 460 10.32 20.33 -11.73
C ASP A 460 11.27 21.43 -12.27
N GLN A 461 12.14 21.12 -13.23
CA GLN A 461 12.92 22.15 -13.94
C GLN A 461 12.03 23.11 -14.74
N ASP A 462 10.96 22.63 -15.36
CA ASP A 462 10.00 23.44 -16.11
C ASP A 462 9.06 24.29 -15.22
N LYS A 463 9.00 24.03 -13.91
CA LYS A 463 8.19 24.81 -12.94
C LYS A 463 9.00 25.61 -11.92
N ALA A 464 10.32 25.43 -11.88
CA ALA A 464 11.21 26.17 -11.00
C ALA A 464 11.38 27.66 -11.39
N GLU A 465 10.94 28.07 -12.58
CA GLU A 465 10.99 29.50 -12.97
C GLU A 465 9.91 30.37 -12.30
N ASP A 466 8.88 29.80 -11.64
CA ASP A 466 7.70 30.56 -11.21
C ASP A 466 7.34 30.55 -9.71
N LYS A 467 8.17 29.98 -8.82
CA LYS A 467 7.89 30.03 -7.36
C LYS A 467 9.14 30.18 -6.51
N GLU A 468 9.67 31.39 -6.48
CA GLU A 468 10.55 31.84 -5.41
C GLU A 468 9.83 32.93 -4.59
N GLU A 469 8.96 32.54 -3.65
CA GLU A 469 8.70 33.37 -2.47
C GLU A 469 7.97 32.64 -1.33
N ALA A 470 8.60 32.72 -0.15
CA ALA A 470 8.07 32.60 1.21
C ALA A 470 7.64 31.21 1.75
N ALA A 471 8.52 30.58 2.55
CA ALA A 471 8.46 30.63 4.03
C ALA A 471 9.33 29.50 4.66
N GLY A 472 10.13 29.82 5.70
CA GLY A 472 10.47 28.84 6.74
C GLY A 472 11.92 28.41 6.97
N ALA A 473 12.94 29.17 6.55
CA ALA A 473 14.35 28.85 6.79
C ALA A 473 14.76 28.97 8.28
N ARG A 474 14.48 27.94 9.09
CA ARG A 474 15.20 27.70 10.37
C ARG A 474 15.04 26.29 10.97
N ALA A 475 14.11 25.48 10.48
CA ALA A 475 13.95 24.08 10.90
C ALA A 475 14.66 23.07 9.96
N GLU A 476 14.88 23.42 8.70
CA GLU A 476 15.40 22.52 7.65
C GLU A 476 16.92 22.27 7.70
N ALA A 477 17.67 23.14 8.38
CA ALA A 477 19.14 23.04 8.44
C ALA A 477 19.63 21.96 9.44
N PHE A 478 18.80 21.57 10.42
CA PHE A 478 19.15 20.49 11.35
C PHE A 478 18.72 19.12 10.77
N ASP A 479 17.58 19.08 10.08
CA ASP A 479 16.99 17.88 9.47
C ASP A 479 17.82 17.34 8.29
N SER A 480 18.33 18.24 7.44
CA SER A 480 19.20 17.87 6.29
C SER A 480 20.52 17.20 6.69
N SER A 481 21.05 17.49 7.88
CA SER A 481 22.32 16.89 8.36
C SER A 481 22.16 15.47 8.91
N VAL A 482 20.98 15.14 9.47
CA VAL A 482 20.65 13.82 10.00
C VAL A 482 20.21 12.87 8.88
N ASP A 483 19.45 13.37 7.90
CA ASP A 483 19.16 12.63 6.66
C ASP A 483 20.44 12.30 5.87
N SER A 484 21.44 13.21 5.91
CA SER A 484 22.75 12.95 5.33
C SER A 484 23.52 11.85 6.06
N PHE A 485 23.32 11.65 7.37
CA PHE A 485 24.09 10.67 8.18
C PHE A 485 23.54 9.24 8.08
N ASN A 486 22.21 9.05 8.12
CA ASN A 486 21.61 7.75 7.83
C ASN A 486 22.06 7.27 6.44
N ASN A 487 22.11 8.18 5.46
CA ASN A 487 22.64 7.85 4.15
C ASN A 487 24.09 7.37 4.17
N VAL A 488 24.99 7.79 5.08
CA VAL A 488 26.41 7.33 5.03
C VAL A 488 26.57 5.87 5.42
N LEU A 489 26.01 5.43 6.57
CA LEU A 489 26.13 4.03 7.02
C LEU A 489 25.49 3.07 6.01
N PHE A 490 24.31 3.45 5.50
CA PHE A 490 23.58 2.62 4.54
C PHE A 490 24.17 2.68 3.14
N THR A 491 24.81 3.79 2.75
CA THR A 491 25.57 3.86 1.49
C THR A 491 26.82 2.99 1.57
N ASP A 492 27.55 2.98 2.69
CA ASP A 492 28.69 2.07 2.89
C ASP A 492 28.24 0.60 2.83
N LEU A 493 27.15 0.25 3.52
CA LEU A 493 26.57 -1.10 3.44
C LEU A 493 26.16 -1.45 2.00
N ALA A 494 25.51 -0.54 1.28
CA ALA A 494 25.13 -0.73 -0.11
C ALA A 494 26.35 -0.94 -1.02
N ASP A 495 27.41 -0.16 -0.83
CA ASP A 495 28.65 -0.27 -1.61
C ASP A 495 29.38 -1.58 -1.35
N ARG A 496 29.41 -2.07 -0.10
CA ARG A 496 29.94 -3.40 0.23
C ARG A 496 29.13 -4.51 -0.43
N ILE A 497 27.80 -4.42 -0.43
CA ILE A 497 26.93 -5.39 -1.10
C ILE A 497 27.16 -5.35 -2.62
N ARG A 498 27.30 -4.15 -3.22
CA ARG A 498 27.65 -3.98 -4.64
C ARG A 498 29.01 -4.60 -4.98
N ALA A 499 30.00 -4.47 -4.10
CA ALA A 499 31.31 -5.10 -4.27
C ALA A 499 31.25 -6.64 -4.28
N ARG A 500 30.19 -7.24 -3.72
CA ARG A 500 29.91 -8.69 -3.82
C ARG A 500 29.19 -9.08 -5.13
N GLY A 501 28.95 -8.14 -6.05
CA GLY A 501 28.35 -8.38 -7.36
C GLY A 501 26.82 -8.36 -7.39
N LEU A 502 26.19 -7.78 -6.37
CA LEU A 502 24.73 -7.63 -6.29
C LEU A 502 24.29 -6.21 -6.69
N CYS A 503 23.06 -6.07 -7.19
CA CYS A 503 22.45 -4.77 -7.44
C CYS A 503 21.78 -4.27 -6.16
N VAL A 504 22.02 -3.00 -5.81
CA VAL A 504 21.45 -2.36 -4.62
C VAL A 504 20.95 -0.96 -4.93
N ALA A 505 19.72 -0.67 -4.53
CA ALA A 505 19.18 0.68 -4.51
C ALA A 505 18.87 1.10 -3.06
N VAL A 506 19.15 2.36 -2.74
CA VAL A 506 18.90 2.97 -1.42
C VAL A 506 17.71 3.91 -1.55
N ASN A 507 16.87 4.00 -0.53
CA ASN A 507 15.65 4.81 -0.51
C ASN A 507 14.71 4.51 -1.70
N TYR A 508 14.54 3.22 -2.03
CA TYR A 508 13.78 2.76 -3.19
C TYR A 508 12.27 2.97 -3.00
N GLY A 509 11.70 3.97 -3.69
CA GLY A 509 10.27 4.26 -3.66
C GLY A 509 9.90 5.47 -4.53
N PHE A 510 8.60 5.70 -4.76
CA PHE A 510 8.13 6.84 -5.55
C PHE A 510 8.01 8.14 -4.74
N ASP A 511 7.89 8.01 -3.43
CA ASP A 511 7.81 9.13 -2.48
C ASP A 511 8.72 8.89 -1.28
N LYS A 512 9.22 9.98 -0.70
CA LYS A 512 10.09 9.95 0.47
C LYS A 512 9.43 9.31 1.69
N GLU A 513 8.11 9.38 1.82
CA GLU A 513 7.39 8.80 2.97
C GLU A 513 7.23 7.27 2.89
N HIS A 514 7.21 6.69 1.69
CA HIS A 514 6.88 5.29 1.45
C HIS A 514 8.02 4.49 0.81
N SER A 515 9.25 5.02 0.84
CA SER A 515 10.40 4.33 0.26
C SER A 515 10.99 3.27 1.19
N ILE A 516 11.50 2.21 0.58
CA ILE A 516 12.19 1.11 1.24
C ILE A 516 13.65 1.56 1.46
N PRO A 517 14.20 1.46 2.69
CA PRO A 517 15.54 1.94 2.98
C PRO A 517 16.61 1.37 2.05
N LEU A 518 16.58 0.06 1.82
CA LEU A 518 17.52 -0.61 0.92
C LEU A 518 16.86 -1.82 0.26
N VAL A 519 17.05 -1.98 -1.05
CA VAL A 519 16.59 -3.15 -1.81
C VAL A 519 17.74 -3.83 -2.52
N VAL A 520 17.70 -5.17 -2.59
CA VAL A 520 18.78 -5.99 -3.15
C VAL A 520 18.23 -7.00 -4.16
N GLY A 521 19.00 -7.21 -5.23
CA GLY A 521 18.69 -8.14 -6.31
C GLY A 521 19.95 -8.64 -7.02
N LEU A 522 19.78 -9.65 -7.87
CA LEU A 522 20.86 -10.11 -8.76
C LEU A 522 20.99 -9.21 -9.99
N PRO A 523 22.18 -9.13 -10.61
CA PRO A 523 22.34 -8.53 -11.93
C PRO A 523 21.36 -9.17 -12.92
N ASP A 524 20.68 -8.35 -13.72
CA ASP A 524 19.66 -8.75 -14.71
C ASP A 524 18.34 -9.35 -14.15
N LYS A 525 18.13 -9.30 -12.83
CA LYS A 525 16.85 -9.69 -12.21
C LYS A 525 16.24 -8.51 -11.44
N PRO A 526 14.90 -8.46 -11.33
CA PRO A 526 14.25 -7.46 -10.48
C PRO A 526 14.67 -7.64 -9.02
N PHE A 527 14.65 -6.53 -8.27
CA PHE A 527 14.88 -6.54 -6.83
C PHE A 527 13.87 -7.46 -6.13
N ALA A 528 14.33 -8.20 -5.11
CA ALA A 528 13.50 -9.20 -4.43
C ALA A 528 13.56 -9.11 -2.90
N LEU A 529 14.63 -8.51 -2.36
CA LEU A 529 14.85 -8.38 -0.92
C LEU A 529 14.74 -6.92 -0.51
N ALA A 530 13.88 -6.64 0.46
CA ALA A 530 13.78 -5.38 1.16
C ALA A 530 14.52 -5.49 2.51
N VAL A 531 15.49 -4.61 2.72
CA VAL A 531 16.26 -4.50 3.95
C VAL A 531 15.76 -3.27 4.71
N LEU A 532 15.15 -3.54 5.86
CA LEU A 532 14.67 -2.53 6.79
C LEU A 532 15.74 -2.21 7.83
N THR A 533 15.65 -1.01 8.40
CA THR A 533 16.57 -0.55 9.43
C THR A 533 15.87 0.41 10.39
N ASP A 534 16.50 0.68 11.52
CA ASP A 534 16.08 1.60 12.57
C ASP A 534 16.47 3.06 12.25
N ASP A 535 16.14 3.50 11.04
CA ASP A 535 16.31 4.89 10.63
C ASP A 535 15.35 5.84 11.37
N MET A 536 15.47 7.14 11.09
CA MET A 536 14.59 8.16 11.67
C MET A 536 13.11 7.88 11.39
N ARG A 537 12.78 7.31 10.22
CA ARG A 537 11.39 7.01 9.83
C ARG A 537 10.84 5.89 10.69
N PHE A 538 11.61 4.81 10.85
CA PHE A 538 11.29 3.71 11.73
C PHE A 538 11.08 4.20 13.17
N MET A 539 11.95 5.06 13.67
CA MET A 539 11.87 5.58 15.04
C MET A 539 10.70 6.55 15.26
N ASN A 540 10.26 7.27 14.22
CA ASN A 540 9.11 8.17 14.27
C ASN A 540 7.75 7.44 14.26
N ILE A 541 7.71 6.13 14.01
CA ILE A 541 6.46 5.35 14.12
C ILE A 541 6.14 5.12 15.60
N GLU A 542 5.11 5.82 16.10
CA GLU A 542 4.66 5.74 17.51
C GLU A 542 4.23 4.32 17.92
N SER A 543 3.51 3.63 17.03
CA SER A 543 2.97 2.29 17.30
C SER A 543 4.04 1.21 17.10
N THR A 544 4.45 0.54 18.18
CA THR A 544 5.40 -0.59 18.11
C THR A 544 4.87 -1.73 17.22
N ARG A 545 3.54 -1.93 17.21
CA ARG A 545 2.87 -2.91 16.33
C ARG A 545 2.99 -2.52 14.87
N GLU A 546 2.81 -1.25 14.55
CA GLU A 546 2.96 -0.74 13.17
C GLU A 546 4.40 -0.92 12.70
N ARG A 547 5.33 -0.45 13.53
CA ARG A 547 6.78 -0.44 13.29
C ARG A 547 7.39 -1.81 13.04
N HIS A 548 7.15 -2.77 13.93
CA HIS A 548 7.82 -4.09 13.86
C HIS A 548 7.01 -5.15 13.11
N ARG A 549 5.68 -5.04 13.05
CA ARG A 549 4.84 -6.09 12.46
C ARG A 549 4.12 -5.65 11.19
N MET A 550 3.37 -4.55 11.24
CA MET A 550 2.47 -4.22 10.12
C MET A 550 3.23 -3.79 8.88
N PHE A 551 4.32 -3.03 9.05
CA PHE A 551 5.14 -2.56 7.92
C PHE A 551 5.84 -3.70 7.19
N ALA A 552 6.47 -4.63 7.92
CA ALA A 552 7.05 -5.84 7.33
C ALA A 552 6.00 -6.68 6.60
N GLN A 553 4.82 -6.90 7.22
CA GLN A 553 3.72 -7.63 6.58
C GLN A 553 3.19 -6.95 5.32
N ASP A 554 3.21 -5.62 5.26
CA ASP A 554 2.81 -4.86 4.08
C ASP A 554 3.82 -5.05 2.93
N LEU A 555 5.12 -5.04 3.21
CA LEU A 555 6.16 -5.34 2.22
C LEU A 555 6.11 -6.80 1.74
N GLU A 556 5.91 -7.76 2.64
CA GLU A 556 5.67 -9.17 2.29
C GLU A 556 4.43 -9.31 1.40
N TYR A 557 3.35 -8.60 1.73
CA TYR A 557 2.16 -8.54 0.89
C TYR A 557 2.46 -7.93 -0.49
N LEU A 558 3.36 -6.97 -0.60
CA LEU A 558 3.81 -6.39 -1.87
C LEU A 558 4.73 -7.33 -2.67
N GLY A 559 5.14 -8.45 -2.09
CA GLY A 559 5.93 -9.51 -2.73
C GLY A 559 7.42 -9.50 -2.38
N TRP A 560 7.84 -8.65 -1.44
CA TRP A 560 9.22 -8.58 -0.97
C TRP A 560 9.53 -9.70 0.01
N SER A 561 10.74 -10.23 -0.06
CA SER A 561 11.37 -10.86 1.10
C SER A 561 11.86 -9.74 2.01
N VAL A 562 11.52 -9.78 3.30
CA VAL A 562 11.87 -8.71 4.25
C VAL A 562 12.92 -9.21 5.22
N MET A 563 13.94 -8.39 5.49
CA MET A 563 14.88 -8.61 6.58
C MET A 563 15.21 -7.29 7.26
N ASN A 564 15.59 -7.36 8.55
CA ASN A 564 16.05 -6.19 9.29
C ASN A 564 17.58 -6.22 9.42
N VAL A 565 18.20 -5.07 9.22
CA VAL A 565 19.59 -4.79 9.57
C VAL A 565 19.58 -3.61 10.53
N TRP A 566 19.93 -3.86 11.78
CA TRP A 566 19.99 -2.84 12.82
C TRP A 566 21.26 -2.00 12.66
N SER A 567 21.15 -0.70 12.85
CA SER A 567 22.22 0.30 12.75
C SER A 567 23.44 -0.10 13.59
N VAL A 568 23.21 -0.60 14.80
CA VAL A 568 24.25 -1.13 15.70
C VAL A 568 25.00 -2.30 15.06
N GLY A 569 24.28 -3.24 14.43
CA GLY A 569 24.89 -4.39 13.75
C GLY A 569 25.68 -3.98 12.51
N ALA A 570 25.13 -3.07 11.70
CA ALA A 570 25.78 -2.53 10.52
C ALA A 570 27.06 -1.74 10.87
N PHE A 571 27.06 -1.04 12.01
CA PHE A 571 28.23 -0.28 12.47
C PHE A 571 29.32 -1.18 13.08
N VAL A 572 28.94 -2.12 13.96
CA VAL A 572 29.90 -2.95 14.71
C VAL A 572 30.54 -4.03 13.81
N ASN A 573 29.77 -4.65 12.92
CA ASN A 573 30.29 -5.69 12.02
C ASN A 573 29.56 -5.67 10.66
N PRO A 574 29.85 -4.69 9.79
CA PRO A 574 29.19 -4.56 8.49
C PRO A 574 29.37 -5.80 7.63
N GLU A 575 30.56 -6.44 7.64
CA GLU A 575 30.81 -7.64 6.82
C GLU A 575 29.89 -8.81 7.18
N LYS A 576 29.62 -9.02 8.47
CA LYS A 576 28.66 -10.05 8.92
C LYS A 576 27.25 -9.77 8.40
N GLU A 577 26.81 -8.51 8.41
CA GLU A 577 25.50 -8.13 7.88
C GLU A 577 25.44 -8.27 6.35
N VAL A 578 26.51 -7.93 5.63
CA VAL A 578 26.64 -8.17 4.18
C VAL A 578 26.54 -9.68 3.89
N GLU A 579 27.23 -10.53 4.65
CA GLU A 579 27.14 -12.00 4.49
C GLU A 579 25.72 -12.52 4.72
N ARG A 580 24.99 -11.99 5.71
CA ARG A 580 23.58 -12.33 5.94
C ARG A 580 22.70 -11.94 4.75
N VAL A 581 22.88 -10.74 4.20
CA VAL A 581 22.15 -10.26 3.01
C VAL A 581 22.45 -11.16 1.80
N VAL A 582 23.73 -11.46 1.55
CA VAL A 582 24.15 -12.33 0.43
C VAL A 582 23.58 -13.74 0.58
N SER A 583 23.64 -14.32 1.79
CA SER A 583 23.06 -15.64 2.07
C SER A 583 21.56 -15.65 1.79
N ARG A 584 20.84 -14.61 2.23
CA ARG A 584 19.40 -14.50 2.03
C ARG A 584 19.02 -14.37 0.56
N ILE A 585 19.77 -13.59 -0.21
CA ILE A 585 19.62 -13.51 -1.67
C ILE A 585 19.89 -14.86 -2.33
N GLY A 586 20.93 -15.58 -1.88
CA GLY A 586 21.26 -16.91 -2.36
C GLY A 586 20.11 -17.92 -2.18
N GLU A 587 19.44 -17.89 -1.02
CA GLU A 587 18.23 -18.70 -0.77
C GLU A 587 17.09 -18.34 -1.72
N LEU A 588 16.80 -17.04 -1.86
CA LEU A 588 15.66 -16.56 -2.66
C LEU A 588 15.75 -16.93 -4.14
N TYR A 589 16.94 -16.91 -4.72
CA TYR A 589 17.14 -17.29 -6.13
C TYR A 589 17.59 -18.73 -6.32
N GLY A 590 17.98 -19.43 -5.24
CA GLY A 590 18.32 -20.85 -5.26
C GLY A 590 17.09 -21.78 -5.26
N GLU A 591 15.95 -21.31 -4.73
CA GLU A 591 14.67 -22.04 -4.76
C GLU A 591 13.98 -22.06 -6.14
N ASP A 592 14.45 -21.24 -7.09
CA ASP A 592 13.92 -21.16 -8.47
C ASP A 592 14.63 -22.13 -9.47
N GLN A 593 15.50 -23.04 -9.00
CA GLN A 593 16.20 -24.05 -9.84
C GLN A 593 15.63 -25.47 -9.75
#